data_AF-A0A3D3IBF0-F1
#
_entry.id   AF-A0A3D3IBF0-F1
#
_cell.length_a   1.000
_cell.length_b   1.000
_cell.length_c   1.000
_cell.angle_alpha   90.00
_cell.angle_beta   90.00
_cell.angle_gamma   90.00
#
_symmetry.space_group_name_H-M   'P 1'
#
loop_
_entity.id
_entity.type
_entity.pdbx_description
1 polymer ?
#
loop_
_entity_poly.entity_id
_entity_poly.type
_entity_poly.pdbx_seq_one_letter_code
_entity_poly.pdbx_strand_id
1 'polypeptide(L)'
;MGDVNNCQCASVMLREETRLFLEKTTWGCLCARCLKELDDKLTSLKGQPFPLPGEMKPGFHFYVEHGLFVFTENYHLLRGNCCQSGCRHCPYGYNK
;
A
#
# COMPACT_ATOMS: atom_id res chain seq x y z
N MET A 1 -17.04 -9.49 -10.20
CA MET A 1 -17.70 -8.26 -9.72
C MET A 1 -18.12 -8.52 -8.27
N GLY A 2 -17.54 -7.81 -7.31
CA GLY A 2 -17.69 -8.10 -5.89
C GLY A 2 -19.10 -7.78 -5.39
N ASP A 3 -19.70 -8.72 -4.67
CA ASP A 3 -21.03 -8.58 -4.08
C ASP A 3 -21.02 -7.54 -2.96
N VAL A 4 -21.56 -6.36 -3.26
CA VAL A 4 -21.67 -5.22 -2.33
C VAL A 4 -22.47 -5.59 -1.08
N ASN A 5 -23.40 -6.56 -1.16
CA ASN A 5 -24.20 -6.99 -0.02
C ASN A 5 -23.40 -7.77 1.02
N ASN A 6 -22.25 -8.33 0.64
CA ASN A 6 -21.32 -8.99 1.55
C ASN A 6 -20.09 -8.12 1.88
N CYS A 7 -20.06 -6.86 1.41
CA CYS A 7 -18.98 -5.96 1.77
C CYS A 7 -19.16 -5.44 3.18
N GLN A 8 -18.21 -5.79 4.05
CA GLN A 8 -18.11 -5.28 5.42
C GLN A 8 -17.69 -3.80 5.49
N CYS A 9 -17.63 -3.11 4.34
CA CYS A 9 -17.33 -1.69 4.14
C CYS A 9 -18.04 -0.78 5.18
N ALA A 10 -19.32 -1.06 5.50
CA ALA A 10 -20.12 -0.23 6.40
C ALA A 10 -19.76 -0.35 7.89
N SER A 11 -19.01 -1.38 8.28
CA SER A 11 -18.69 -1.69 9.68
C SER A 11 -17.34 -1.15 10.15
N VAL A 12 -16.53 -0.59 9.25
CA VAL A 12 -15.17 -0.14 9.55
C VAL A 12 -15.07 1.37 9.42
N MET A 13 -14.71 2.04 10.51
CA MET A 13 -14.31 3.44 10.48
C MET A 13 -12.86 3.53 10.03
N LEU A 14 -12.63 4.07 8.83
CA LEU A 14 -11.31 4.29 8.25
C LEU A 14 -10.92 5.75 8.33
N ARG A 15 -9.63 6.02 8.51
CA ARG A 15 -9.08 7.38 8.46
C ARG A 15 -9.13 7.93 7.03
N GLU A 16 -9.13 9.26 6.92
CA GLU A 16 -9.25 9.95 5.63
C GLU A 16 -8.11 9.55 4.68
N GLU A 17 -6.88 9.45 5.18
CA GLU A 17 -5.73 8.97 4.39
C GLU A 17 -5.98 7.62 3.73
N THR A 18 -6.59 6.67 4.46
CA THR A 18 -6.85 5.32 3.97
C THR A 18 -7.94 5.33 2.92
N ARG A 19 -8.96 6.18 3.09
CA ARG A 19 -10.00 6.38 2.08
C ARG A 19 -9.44 6.97 0.79
N LEU A 20 -8.65 8.04 0.91
CA LEU A 20 -7.98 8.69 -0.24
C LEU A 20 -6.99 7.74 -0.92
N PHE A 21 -6.34 6.86 -0.16
CA PHE A 21 -5.48 5.83 -0.72
C PHE A 21 -6.29 4.81 -1.53
N LEU A 22 -7.36 4.26 -0.95
CA LEU A 22 -8.23 3.28 -1.61
C LEU A 22 -8.83 3.82 -2.91
N GLU A 23 -9.22 5.09 -2.96
CA GLU A 23 -9.69 5.78 -4.17
C GLU A 23 -8.65 5.80 -5.31
N LYS A 24 -7.36 5.72 -4.99
CA LYS A 24 -6.26 5.67 -5.96
C LYS A 24 -5.81 4.25 -6.30
N THR A 25 -6.44 3.24 -5.72
CA THR A 25 -6.12 1.84 -5.95
C THR A 25 -7.14 1.16 -6.86
N THR A 26 -6.75 0.05 -7.47
CA THR A 26 -7.62 -0.80 -8.28
C THR A 26 -8.15 -2.01 -7.49
N TRP A 27 -7.96 -2.02 -6.16
CA TRP A 27 -8.42 -3.13 -5.32
C TRP A 27 -9.95 -3.25 -5.36
N GLY A 28 -10.43 -4.49 -5.41
CA GLY A 28 -11.85 -4.80 -5.18
C GLY A 28 -12.23 -4.66 -3.70
N CYS A 29 -13.35 -5.28 -3.31
CA CYS A 29 -13.78 -5.29 -1.91
C CYS A 29 -12.72 -5.95 -1.00
N LEU A 30 -12.28 -5.23 0.03
CA LEU A 30 -11.44 -5.75 1.10
C LEU A 30 -12.31 -6.10 2.32
N CYS A 31 -11.95 -7.15 3.06
CA CYS A 31 -12.65 -7.51 4.29
C CYS A 31 -12.32 -6.52 5.42
N ALA A 32 -13.16 -6.48 6.47
CA ALA A 32 -12.99 -5.53 7.57
C ALA A 32 -11.63 -5.62 8.26
N ARG A 33 -11.08 -6.84 8.39
CA ARG A 33 -9.76 -7.06 8.98
C ARG A 33 -8.67 -6.45 8.11
N CYS A 34 -8.67 -6.74 6.80
CA CYS A 34 -7.66 -6.19 5.88
C CYS A 34 -7.75 -4.67 5.77
N LEU A 35 -8.97 -4.10 5.86
CA LEU A 35 -9.15 -2.65 5.88
C LEU A 35 -8.52 -2.01 7.14
N LYS A 36 -8.69 -2.62 8.32
CA LYS A 36 -8.04 -2.16 9.55
C LYS A 36 -6.51 -2.29 9.50
N GLU A 37 -6.01 -3.42 9.02
CA GLU A 37 -4.57 -3.65 8.85
C GLU A 37 -3.95 -2.62 7.90
N LEU A 38 -4.64 -2.32 6.79
CA LEU A 38 -4.21 -1.28 5.86
C LEU A 38 -4.21 0.10 6.51
N ASP A 39 -5.27 0.43 7.25
CA ASP A 39 -5.41 1.72 7.95
C ASP A 39 -4.29 1.94 8.99
N ASP A 40 -3.99 0.92 9.78
CA ASP A 40 -2.90 0.96 10.77
C ASP A 40 -1.53 1.09 10.09
N LYS A 41 -1.34 0.39 8.97
CA LYS A 41 -0.10 0.48 8.18
C LYS A 41 0.10 1.87 7.57
N LEU A 42 -0.90 2.42 6.91
CA LEU A 42 -0.83 3.75 6.31
C LEU A 42 -0.59 4.82 7.37
N THR A 43 -1.20 4.68 8.54
CA THR A 43 -0.95 5.58 9.67
C THR A 43 0.50 5.50 10.14
N SER A 44 1.05 4.29 10.24
CA SER A 44 2.44 4.09 10.69
C SER A 44 3.46 4.72 9.73
N LEU A 45 3.10 4.89 8.46
CA LEU A 45 3.92 5.52 7.42
C LEU A 45 3.62 7.02 7.23
N LYS A 46 2.51 7.51 7.78
CA LYS A 46 2.07 8.90 7.59
C LYS A 46 3.10 9.87 8.15
N GLY A 47 3.52 10.82 7.32
CA GLY A 47 4.51 11.83 7.68
C GLY A 47 5.97 11.39 7.52
N GLN A 48 6.23 10.15 7.12
CA GLN A 48 7.58 9.74 6.73
C GLN A 48 7.92 10.34 5.36
N PRO A 49 9.11 10.95 5.20
CA PRO A 49 9.56 11.44 3.90
C PRO A 49 9.96 10.27 2.99
N PHE A 50 9.93 10.52 1.68
CA PHE A 50 10.52 9.58 0.74
C PHE A 50 12.04 9.54 0.93
N PRO A 51 12.66 8.35 1.10
CA PRO A 51 14.07 8.24 1.47
C PRO A 51 14.99 8.67 0.34
N LEU A 52 16.06 9.39 0.68
CA LEU A 52 17.17 9.61 -0.25
C LEU A 52 17.97 8.31 -0.47
N PRO A 53 18.75 8.17 -1.56
CA PRO A 53 19.49 6.94 -1.85
C PRO A 53 20.39 6.44 -0.71
N GLY A 54 20.95 7.34 0.11
CA GLY A 54 21.78 6.98 1.26
C GLY A 54 21.01 6.63 2.54
N GLU A 55 19.71 6.89 2.59
CA GLU A 55 18.85 6.69 3.77
C GLU A 55 18.00 5.41 3.67
N MET A 56 18.07 4.73 2.53
CA MET A 56 17.32 3.51 2.29
C MET A 56 17.81 2.37 3.18
N LYS A 57 16.98 2.02 4.16
CA LYS A 57 17.14 0.85 5.04
C LYS A 57 16.79 -0.49 4.35
N PRO A 58 17.71 -1.48 4.33
CA PRO A 58 17.39 -2.85 3.93
C PRO A 58 16.31 -3.48 4.82
N GLY A 59 15.47 -4.34 4.26
CA GLY A 59 14.34 -4.97 4.93
C GLY A 59 13.10 -4.08 5.05
N PHE A 60 13.28 -2.75 5.07
CA PHE A 60 12.16 -1.81 5.12
C PHE A 60 11.85 -1.16 3.78
N HIS A 61 12.85 -0.67 3.05
CA HIS A 61 12.65 -0.05 1.73
C HIS A 61 12.91 -1.04 0.58
N PHE A 62 13.93 -1.86 0.72
CA PHE A 62 14.31 -2.85 -0.28
C PHE A 62 14.93 -4.08 0.38
N TYR A 63 15.04 -5.16 -0.38
CA TYR A 63 15.91 -6.29 -0.08
C TYR A 63 16.66 -6.71 -1.34
N VAL A 64 17.72 -7.49 -1.18
CA VAL A 64 18.51 -7.99 -2.33
C VAL A 64 18.11 -9.43 -2.60
N GLU A 65 17.69 -9.70 -3.83
CA GLU A 65 17.29 -11.02 -4.31
C GLU A 65 18.06 -11.29 -5.61
N HIS A 66 18.85 -12.37 -5.66
CA HIS A 66 19.70 -12.70 -6.82
C HIS A 66 20.60 -11.56 -7.32
N GLY A 67 21.13 -10.73 -6.40
CA GLY A 67 21.97 -9.58 -6.74
C GLY A 67 21.19 -8.36 -7.30
N LEU A 68 19.87 -8.42 -7.33
CA LEU A 68 18.99 -7.33 -7.75
C LEU A 68 18.33 -6.68 -6.54
N PHE A 69 18.18 -5.35 -6.58
CA PHE A 69 17.42 -4.60 -5.59
C PHE A 69 15.92 -4.77 -5.84
N VAL A 70 15.21 -5.33 -4.86
CA VAL A 70 13.77 -5.48 -4.89
C VAL A 70 13.15 -4.51 -3.89
N PHE A 71 12.47 -3.50 -4.40
CA PHE A 71 11.75 -2.53 -3.57
C PHE A 71 10.52 -3.16 -2.94
N THR A 72 10.32 -2.84 -1.67
CA THR A 72 9.19 -3.31 -0.87
C THR A 72 7.96 -2.44 -1.10
N GLU A 73 6.83 -2.91 -0.60
CA GLU A 73 5.59 -2.15 -0.58
C GLU A 73 5.72 -0.81 0.17
N ASN A 74 6.47 -0.76 1.28
CA ASN A 74 6.66 0.47 2.06
C ASN A 74 7.35 1.56 1.24
N TYR A 75 8.37 1.20 0.45
CA TYR A 75 9.02 2.15 -0.45
C TYR A 75 8.05 2.73 -1.49
N HIS A 76 7.16 1.90 -2.03
CA HIS A 76 6.12 2.35 -2.95
C HIS A 76 5.03 3.18 -2.26
N LEU A 77 4.68 2.89 -1.00
CA LEU A 77 3.77 3.71 -0.20
C LEU A 77 4.36 5.09 0.09
N LEU A 78 5.63 5.16 0.49
CA LEU A 78 6.34 6.43 0.73
C LEU A 78 6.49 7.29 -0.52
N ARG A 79 6.53 6.68 -1.71
CA ARG A 79 6.51 7.40 -3.00
C ARG A 79 5.22 8.20 -3.17
N GLY A 80 4.10 7.73 -2.60
CA GLY A 80 2.82 8.44 -2.59
C GLY A 80 1.99 8.34 -3.88
N ASN A 81 2.50 7.72 -4.95
CA ASN A 81 1.75 7.49 -6.19
C ASN A 81 2.09 6.17 -6.90
N CYS A 82 1.15 5.70 -7.73
CA CYS A 82 1.36 4.56 -8.62
C CYS A 82 2.09 5.00 -9.90
N CYS A 83 3.19 4.35 -10.24
CA CYS A 83 3.97 4.61 -11.46
C CYS A 83 3.53 3.77 -12.68
N GLN A 84 2.52 2.90 -12.51
CA GLN A 84 1.96 2.06 -13.58
C GLN A 84 2.97 1.11 -14.26
N SER A 85 4.11 0.85 -13.62
CA SER A 85 5.16 -0.03 -14.18
C SER A 85 4.97 -1.52 -13.87
N GLY A 86 3.82 -1.91 -13.30
CA GLY A 86 3.52 -3.31 -12.96
C GLY A 86 4.44 -3.90 -11.87
N CYS A 87 4.81 -3.11 -10.85
CA CYS A 87 5.73 -3.54 -9.80
C CYS A 87 5.20 -4.75 -9.00
N ARG A 88 6.08 -5.71 -8.70
CA ARG A 88 5.77 -6.93 -7.91
C ARG A 88 5.11 -6.63 -6.57
N HIS A 89 5.59 -5.60 -5.87
CA HIS A 89 5.13 -5.17 -4.55
C HIS A 89 4.28 -3.89 -4.61
N CYS A 90 3.54 -3.68 -5.71
CA CYS A 90 2.70 -2.49 -5.87
C CYS A 90 1.55 -2.46 -4.84
N PRO A 91 1.48 -1.44 -3.97
CA PRO A 91 0.38 -1.30 -3.00
C PRO A 91 -0.92 -0.83 -3.66
N TYR A 92 -0.88 -0.32 -4.89
CA TYR A 92 -2.03 0.27 -5.60
C TYR A 92 -2.84 -0.73 -6.43
N GLY A 93 -2.38 -1.98 -6.56
CA GLY A 93 -3.13 -3.04 -7.26
C GLY A 93 -3.06 -3.00 -8.81
N TYR A 94 -2.24 -2.14 -9.41
CA TYR A 94 -2.27 -1.88 -10.87
C TYR A 94 -2.06 -3.12 -11.77
N ASN A 95 -1.39 -4.16 -11.29
CA ASN A 95 -1.14 -5.41 -12.02
C ASN A 95 -1.34 -6.63 -11.10
N LYS A 96 -2.46 -6.63 -10.37
CA LYS A 96 -2.82 -7.62 -9.34
C LYS A 96 -4.16 -8.26 -9.63
#